data_AF-A0A318DK73-F1
#
_entry.id   AF-A0A318DK73-F1
#
_cell.length_a   1.000
_cell.length_b   1.000
_cell.length_c   1.000
_cell.angle_alpha   90.00
_cell.angle_beta   90.00
_cell.angle_gamma   90.00
#
_symmetry.space_group_name_H-M   'P 1'
#
loop_
_entity.id
_entity.type
_entity.pdbx_description
1 polymer ?
#
loop_
_entity_poly.entity_id
_entity_poly.type
_entity_poly.pdbx_seq_one_letter_code
_entity_poly.pdbx_strand_id
1 'polypeptide(L)'
;MAIWAPPAPPIHPMLRPRRPIIVTGPINRMGAACATALERGDRGIPIHGNGRDGKTWGVECLAMNASWQPFPVAFFFMDYGKPEKATENYFSATFLETAGMRTIRHATGAESMMRACNLLMERTRDLCQEAIAVVINEANRFTSFEHDHLVTLDNLLERRKKRAFFILIYQNDAEWGGQQAIDHRPPTQVTGRFYSMAHQFTGLLWGNANAIDFQGCDVTMAFNEYDEGVIFPDDETGVPCTAYFARNAYMNGYRLTSQVGLFREVVEDLRVKNHLPAIAPFPMQSFERFVYFLLVRIAGEDPNFRQFNREQALKALLWAGYIELELSKHAVVPDDTHR
;
A
#
# COMPACT_ATOMS: atom_id res chain seq x y z
N MET A 1 -23.06 -8.71 -31.75
CA MET A 1 -24.24 -7.93 -31.34
C MET A 1 -23.77 -6.93 -30.30
N ALA A 2 -23.49 -5.69 -30.71
CA ALA A 2 -23.01 -4.65 -29.79
C ALA A 2 -24.22 -4.10 -29.02
N ILE A 3 -24.25 -4.32 -27.72
CA ILE A 3 -25.28 -3.76 -26.85
C ILE A 3 -24.93 -2.29 -26.67
N TRP A 4 -25.67 -1.41 -27.35
CA TRP A 4 -25.60 0.02 -27.10
C TRP A 4 -26.48 0.32 -25.89
N ALA A 5 -25.88 0.34 -24.70
CA ALA A 5 -26.50 0.92 -23.52
C ALA A 5 -26.06 2.40 -23.44
N PRO A 6 -26.96 3.33 -23.07
CA PRO A 6 -26.53 4.67 -22.70
C PRO A 6 -25.47 4.57 -21.58
N PRO A 7 -24.48 5.48 -21.53
CA PRO A 7 -23.50 5.47 -20.45
C PRO A 7 -24.25 5.58 -19.12
N ALA A 8 -24.08 4.57 -18.26
CA ALA A 8 -24.67 4.59 -16.93
C ALA A 8 -24.18 5.85 -16.19
N PRO A 9 -25.04 6.50 -15.38
CA PRO A 9 -24.61 7.63 -14.58
C PRO A 9 -23.40 7.22 -13.73
N PRO A 10 -22.43 8.13 -13.52
CA PRO A 10 -21.21 7.79 -12.80
C PRO A 10 -21.58 7.34 -11.37
N ILE A 11 -21.07 6.17 -10.97
CA ILE A 11 -21.29 5.65 -9.62
C ILE A 11 -20.30 6.35 -8.69
N HIS A 12 -20.79 6.87 -7.56
CA HIS A 12 -19.96 7.52 -6.54
C HIS A 12 -18.80 6.60 -6.10
N PRO A 13 -17.54 7.08 -5.98
CA PRO A 13 -16.37 6.24 -5.66
C PRO A 13 -16.55 5.36 -4.42
N MET A 14 -17.16 5.91 -3.36
CA MET A 14 -17.47 5.15 -2.14
C MET A 14 -18.45 3.99 -2.33
N LEU A 15 -19.21 3.95 -3.43
CA LEU A 15 -20.16 2.88 -3.76
C LEU A 15 -19.58 1.86 -4.75
N ARG A 16 -18.37 2.08 -5.27
CA ARG A 16 -17.69 1.16 -6.20
C ARG A 16 -17.02 0.02 -5.44
N PRO A 17 -16.82 -1.17 -6.05
CA PRO A 17 -16.11 -2.29 -5.40
C PRO A 17 -14.72 -1.93 -4.89
N ARG A 18 -14.01 -1.03 -5.58
CA ARG A 18 -12.76 -0.41 -5.11
C ARG A 18 -13.05 1.01 -4.64
N ARG A 19 -12.70 1.32 -3.40
CA ARG A 19 -12.85 2.66 -2.81
C ARG A 19 -11.86 3.64 -3.45
N PRO A 20 -12.12 4.96 -3.32
CA PRO A 20 -11.20 5.96 -3.84
C PRO A 20 -9.83 5.79 -3.21
N ILE A 21 -8.80 6.04 -4.02
CA ILE A 21 -7.44 6.17 -3.57
C ILE A 21 -7.32 7.52 -2.86
N ILE A 22 -6.75 7.51 -1.65
CA ILE A 22 -6.53 8.71 -0.84
C ILE A 22 -5.05 8.88 -0.55
N VAL A 23 -4.57 10.12 -0.47
CA VAL A 23 -3.20 10.42 -0.06
C VAL A 23 -3.10 10.34 1.45
N THR A 24 -2.08 9.66 1.97
CA THR A 24 -1.90 9.49 3.42
C THR A 24 -0.47 9.75 3.86
N GLY A 25 -0.28 10.07 5.14
CA GLY A 25 1.04 10.31 5.71
C GLY A 25 2.04 9.16 5.51
N PRO A 26 1.67 7.88 5.69
CA PRO A 26 2.56 6.76 5.37
C PRO A 26 3.01 6.74 3.90
N ILE A 27 2.13 7.07 2.96
CA ILE A 27 2.45 7.14 1.52
C ILE A 27 3.44 8.28 1.27
N ASN A 28 3.22 9.45 1.87
CA ASN A 28 4.15 10.59 1.74
C ASN A 28 5.55 10.25 2.29
N ARG A 29 5.62 9.58 3.45
CA ARG A 29 6.90 9.13 4.02
C ARG A 29 7.59 8.10 3.14
N MET A 30 6.83 7.19 2.53
CA MET A 30 7.36 6.22 1.57
C MET A 30 7.87 6.90 0.29
N GLY A 31 7.12 7.86 -0.25
CA GLY A 31 7.55 8.65 -1.41
C GLY A 31 8.84 9.40 -1.14
N ALA A 32 8.96 10.06 0.03
CA ALA A 32 10.20 10.72 0.45
C ALA A 32 11.37 9.73 0.57
N ALA A 33 11.14 8.55 1.15
CA ALA A 33 12.18 7.51 1.26
C ALA A 33 12.65 7.01 -0.11
N CYS A 34 11.71 6.74 -1.03
CA CYS A 34 12.03 6.34 -2.41
C CYS A 34 12.76 7.46 -3.16
N ALA A 35 12.36 8.72 -2.99
CA ALA A 35 13.02 9.88 -3.59
C ALA A 35 14.49 9.98 -3.13
N THR A 36 14.72 9.91 -1.81
CA THR A 36 16.07 9.94 -1.23
C THR A 36 16.94 8.79 -1.76
N ALA A 37 16.40 7.57 -1.83
CA ALA A 37 17.13 6.42 -2.37
C ALA A 37 17.48 6.60 -3.86
N LEU A 38 16.54 7.12 -4.65
CA LEU A 38 16.76 7.44 -6.06
C LEU A 38 17.84 8.53 -6.24
N GLU A 39 17.81 9.60 -5.46
CA GLU A 39 18.80 10.68 -5.50
C GLU A 39 20.20 10.19 -5.11
N ARG A 40 20.29 9.32 -4.09
CA ARG A 40 21.57 8.75 -3.63
C ARG A 40 22.22 7.81 -4.64
N GLY A 41 21.48 7.35 -5.64
CA GLY A 41 21.99 6.39 -6.62
C GLY A 41 21.73 4.93 -6.24
N ASP A 42 20.89 4.66 -5.23
CA ASP A 42 20.58 3.28 -4.82
C ASP A 42 19.90 2.51 -5.96
N ARG A 43 20.11 1.18 -5.97
CA ARG A 43 19.49 0.26 -6.95
C ARG A 43 18.17 -0.31 -6.44
N GLY A 44 17.88 -0.18 -5.15
CA GLY A 44 16.59 -0.60 -4.61
C GLY A 44 16.37 -0.18 -3.18
N ILE A 45 15.15 -0.42 -2.71
CA ILE A 45 14.72 -0.15 -1.35
C ILE A 45 13.74 -1.26 -0.90
N PRO A 46 14.02 -2.00 0.19
CA PRO A 46 13.03 -2.81 0.88
C PRO A 46 12.04 -1.93 1.62
N ILE A 47 10.77 -2.25 1.45
CA ILE A 47 9.65 -1.67 2.17
C ILE A 47 9.00 -2.77 2.99
N HIS A 48 9.09 -2.68 4.30
CA HIS A 48 8.56 -3.68 5.22
C HIS A 48 7.47 -3.07 6.11
N GLY A 49 6.60 -3.90 6.68
CA GLY A 49 5.47 -3.46 7.50
C GLY A 49 4.47 -4.59 7.69
N ASN A 50 3.49 -4.38 8.55
CA ASN A 50 2.51 -5.42 8.84
C ASN A 50 1.57 -5.63 7.64
N GLY A 51 0.95 -6.80 7.57
CA GLY A 51 -0.11 -7.07 6.62
C GLY A 51 -1.21 -6.01 6.74
N ARG A 52 -1.79 -5.63 5.60
CA ARG A 52 -2.96 -4.73 5.52
C ARG A 52 -2.75 -3.27 5.94
N ASP A 53 -1.51 -2.87 6.20
CA ASP A 53 -1.16 -1.46 6.45
C ASP A 53 -1.20 -0.59 5.18
N GLY A 54 -1.32 -1.18 3.98
CA GLY A 54 -1.50 -0.42 2.73
C GLY A 54 -0.26 -0.26 1.86
N LYS A 55 0.81 -1.04 2.08
CA LYS A 55 2.07 -1.00 1.32
C LYS A 55 1.89 -1.01 -0.20
N THR A 56 1.23 -2.05 -0.72
CA THR A 56 0.98 -2.22 -2.16
C THR A 56 0.19 -1.03 -2.72
N TRP A 57 -0.86 -0.61 -2.01
CA TRP A 57 -1.63 0.56 -2.41
C TRP A 57 -0.80 1.84 -2.42
N GLY A 58 0.06 2.03 -1.43
CA GLY A 58 0.90 3.20 -1.37
C GLY A 58 1.84 3.30 -2.58
N VAL A 59 2.41 2.19 -3.06
CA VAL A 59 3.30 2.23 -4.24
C VAL A 59 2.50 2.51 -5.51
N GLU A 60 1.28 2.00 -5.61
CA GLU A 60 0.38 2.36 -6.71
C GLU A 60 0.03 3.86 -6.67
N CYS A 61 -0.24 4.44 -5.49
CA CYS A 61 -0.39 5.90 -5.35
C CYS A 61 0.85 6.66 -5.83
N LEU A 62 2.04 6.19 -5.46
CA LEU A 62 3.29 6.81 -5.90
C LEU A 62 3.47 6.71 -7.42
N ALA A 63 3.02 5.66 -8.07
CA ALA A 63 3.08 5.56 -9.53
C ALA A 63 2.09 6.50 -10.24
N MET A 64 0.96 6.83 -9.60
CA MET A 64 -0.03 7.76 -10.14
C MET A 64 0.36 9.23 -9.95
N ASN A 65 1.28 9.53 -9.04
CA ASN A 65 1.72 10.90 -8.74
C ASN A 65 3.23 11.05 -8.92
N ALA A 66 3.64 11.88 -9.88
CA ALA A 66 5.05 12.12 -10.15
C ALA A 66 5.72 13.13 -9.20
N SER A 67 4.98 13.81 -8.31
CA SER A 67 5.50 14.94 -7.52
C SER A 67 6.63 14.59 -6.55
N TRP A 68 6.73 13.34 -6.14
CA TRP A 68 7.81 12.85 -5.28
C TRP A 68 9.05 12.40 -6.06
N GLN A 69 8.93 12.20 -7.37
CA GLN A 69 10.00 11.61 -8.17
C GLN A 69 11.07 12.68 -8.46
N PRO A 70 12.35 12.43 -8.16
CA PRO A 70 13.42 13.38 -8.44
C PRO A 70 13.70 13.54 -9.95
N PHE A 71 13.30 12.56 -10.74
CA PHE A 71 13.33 12.55 -12.20
C PHE A 71 12.25 11.58 -12.72
N PRO A 72 11.88 11.63 -13.99
CA PRO A 72 10.82 10.77 -14.52
C PRO A 72 11.15 9.27 -14.40
N VAL A 73 10.29 8.49 -13.72
CA VAL A 73 10.42 7.04 -13.54
C VAL A 73 9.22 6.28 -14.10
N ALA A 74 9.48 5.28 -14.95
CA ALA A 74 8.47 4.30 -15.37
C ALA A 74 8.22 3.26 -14.29
N PHE A 75 6.98 2.77 -14.12
CA PHE A 75 6.66 1.73 -13.15
C PHE A 75 6.36 0.39 -13.81
N PHE A 76 6.88 -0.69 -13.23
CA PHE A 76 6.53 -2.07 -13.56
C PHE A 76 6.19 -2.81 -12.27
N PHE A 77 4.94 -3.27 -12.16
CA PHE A 77 4.43 -3.96 -10.98
C PHE A 77 4.37 -5.45 -11.24
N MET A 78 4.88 -6.26 -10.30
CA MET A 78 4.76 -7.71 -10.33
C MET A 78 4.49 -8.29 -8.94
N ASP A 79 3.70 -9.37 -8.91
CA ASP A 79 3.52 -10.20 -7.73
C ASP A 79 4.40 -11.45 -7.87
N TYR A 80 5.22 -11.74 -6.85
CA TYR A 80 6.08 -12.92 -6.90
C TYR A 80 5.41 -14.14 -6.24
N GLY A 81 5.25 -15.21 -7.01
CA GLY A 81 4.75 -16.50 -6.52
C GLY A 81 5.75 -17.22 -5.61
N LYS A 82 5.31 -18.29 -4.94
CA LYS A 82 6.24 -19.23 -4.29
C LYS A 82 6.58 -20.32 -5.31
N PRO A 83 7.79 -20.34 -5.90
CA PRO A 83 8.15 -21.42 -6.81
C PRO A 83 8.31 -22.76 -6.09
N GLU A 84 8.02 -23.86 -6.79
CA GLU A 84 8.48 -25.19 -6.37
C GLU A 84 10.02 -25.30 -6.42
N LYS A 85 10.64 -24.62 -7.40
CA LYS A 85 12.09 -24.52 -7.56
C LYS A 85 12.49 -23.10 -7.98
N ALA A 86 13.31 -22.47 -7.16
CA ALA A 86 13.98 -21.21 -7.48
C ALA A 86 14.89 -21.41 -8.70
N THR A 87 14.49 -20.88 -9.85
CA THR A 87 15.26 -20.99 -11.10
C THR A 87 15.24 -19.67 -11.86
N GLU A 88 16.31 -19.40 -12.61
CA GLU A 88 16.40 -18.19 -13.45
C GLU A 88 15.24 -18.08 -14.44
N ASN A 89 14.82 -19.22 -15.00
CA ASN A 89 13.69 -19.26 -15.92
C ASN A 89 12.38 -18.93 -15.22
N TYR A 90 12.12 -19.45 -14.01
CA TYR A 90 10.91 -19.09 -13.25
C TYR A 90 10.91 -17.58 -12.92
N PHE A 91 12.04 -17.07 -12.41
CA PHE A 91 12.19 -15.65 -12.09
C PHE A 91 11.89 -14.76 -13.30
N SER A 92 12.57 -15.00 -14.43
CA SER A 92 12.38 -14.20 -15.64
C SER A 92 11.04 -14.43 -16.34
N ALA A 93 10.49 -15.64 -16.30
CA ALA A 93 9.15 -15.92 -16.80
C ALA A 93 8.08 -15.12 -16.05
N THR A 94 8.25 -14.93 -14.74
CA THR A 94 7.31 -14.13 -13.93
C THR A 94 7.19 -12.69 -14.45
N PHE A 95 8.29 -12.06 -14.89
CA PHE A 95 8.25 -10.73 -15.53
C PHE A 95 7.47 -10.76 -16.86
N LEU A 96 7.71 -11.79 -17.68
CA LEU A 96 7.05 -11.92 -18.98
C LEU A 96 5.54 -12.18 -18.83
N GLU A 97 5.16 -13.06 -17.91
CA GLU A 97 3.76 -13.38 -17.62
C GLU A 97 3.01 -12.17 -17.06
N THR A 98 3.65 -11.41 -16.17
CA THR A 98 3.10 -10.15 -15.64
C THR A 98 2.81 -9.13 -16.74
N ALA A 99 3.64 -9.08 -17.78
CA ALA A 99 3.41 -8.24 -18.95
C ALA A 99 2.41 -8.82 -19.97
N GLY A 100 1.78 -9.96 -19.69
CA GLY A 100 0.88 -10.66 -20.61
C GLY A 100 1.59 -11.31 -21.80
N MET A 101 2.92 -11.45 -21.74
CA MET A 101 3.70 -12.08 -22.81
C MET A 101 3.70 -13.60 -22.67
N ARG A 102 3.58 -14.31 -23.80
CA ARG A 102 3.69 -15.77 -23.80
C ARG A 102 5.12 -16.21 -23.44
N THR A 103 5.22 -17.08 -22.44
CA THR A 103 6.43 -17.82 -22.13
C THR A 103 6.69 -18.88 -23.21
N ILE A 104 7.95 -19.08 -23.58
CA ILE A 104 8.34 -20.06 -24.61
C ILE A 104 8.62 -21.37 -23.88
N ARG A 105 7.98 -22.47 -24.31
CA ARG A 105 8.04 -23.79 -23.63
C ARG A 105 9.44 -24.41 -23.51
N HIS A 106 10.44 -23.89 -24.21
CA HIS A 106 11.83 -24.39 -24.20
C HIS A 106 12.89 -23.29 -24.13
N ALA A 107 12.52 -22.07 -23.69
CA ALA A 107 13.53 -21.03 -23.51
C ALA A 107 14.48 -21.41 -22.36
N THR A 108 15.77 -21.20 -22.57
CA THR A 108 16.77 -21.29 -21.51
C THR A 108 16.57 -20.13 -20.52
N GLY A 109 17.06 -20.29 -19.28
CA GLY A 109 17.01 -19.22 -18.27
C GLY A 109 17.60 -17.90 -18.78
N ALA A 110 18.75 -17.98 -19.46
CA ALA A 110 19.44 -16.81 -20.02
C ALA A 110 18.63 -16.12 -21.13
N GLU A 111 17.98 -16.89 -22.02
CA GLU A 111 17.11 -16.32 -23.06
C GLU A 111 15.88 -15.65 -22.43
N SER A 112 15.24 -16.29 -21.45
CA SER A 112 14.10 -15.72 -20.73
C SER A 112 14.51 -14.45 -19.98
N MET A 113 15.69 -14.43 -19.35
CA MET A 113 16.25 -13.26 -18.68
C MET A 113 16.52 -12.10 -19.64
N MET A 114 17.09 -12.38 -20.82
CA MET A 114 17.28 -11.35 -21.85
C MET A 114 15.93 -10.79 -22.35
N ARG A 115 14.90 -11.63 -22.48
CA ARG A 115 13.55 -11.19 -22.85
C ARG A 115 12.93 -10.31 -21.76
N ALA A 116 13.07 -10.67 -20.49
CA ALA A 116 12.62 -9.83 -19.38
C ALA A 116 13.34 -8.47 -19.38
N CYS A 117 14.65 -8.45 -19.63
CA CYS A 117 15.41 -7.20 -19.78
C CYS A 117 14.91 -6.37 -20.98
N ASN A 118 14.64 -6.99 -22.13
CA ASN A 118 14.10 -6.29 -23.31
C ASN A 118 12.72 -5.69 -23.03
N LEU A 119 11.84 -6.44 -22.37
CA LEU A 119 10.53 -5.97 -21.94
C LEU A 119 10.64 -4.70 -21.10
N LEU A 120 11.49 -4.70 -20.07
CA LEU A 120 11.69 -3.52 -19.21
C LEU A 120 12.27 -2.34 -20.00
N MET A 121 13.19 -2.59 -20.92
CA MET A 121 13.72 -1.57 -21.82
C MET A 121 12.64 -0.95 -22.72
N GLU A 122 11.78 -1.77 -23.32
CA GLU A 122 10.66 -1.31 -24.16
C GLU A 122 9.70 -0.42 -23.36
N ARG A 123 9.30 -0.86 -22.15
CA ARG A 123 8.43 -0.07 -21.26
C ARG A 123 8.99 1.30 -20.93
N THR A 124 10.31 1.42 -20.74
CA THR A 124 10.94 2.72 -20.49
C THR A 124 11.03 3.60 -21.74
N ARG A 125 11.17 3.00 -22.93
CA ARG A 125 11.26 3.73 -24.19
C ARG A 125 9.92 4.35 -24.55
N ASP A 126 8.84 3.57 -24.41
CA ASP A 126 7.48 4.04 -24.72
C ASP A 126 7.07 5.25 -23.87
N LEU A 127 7.66 5.39 -22.69
CA LEU A 127 7.38 6.46 -21.74
C LEU A 127 8.44 7.58 -21.75
N CYS A 128 9.48 7.50 -22.60
CA CYS A 128 10.62 8.42 -22.64
C CYS A 128 11.29 8.64 -21.27
N GLN A 129 11.34 7.60 -20.42
CA GLN A 129 11.85 7.69 -19.04
C GLN A 129 13.30 7.23 -18.93
N GLU A 130 14.07 7.87 -18.06
CA GLU A 130 15.49 7.56 -17.83
C GLU A 130 15.67 6.36 -16.88
N ALA A 131 14.68 6.09 -16.03
CA ALA A 131 14.70 5.01 -15.06
C ALA A 131 13.40 4.17 -15.07
N ILE A 132 13.51 2.95 -14.54
CA ILE A 132 12.37 2.07 -14.26
C ILE A 132 12.36 1.65 -12.79
N ALA A 133 11.26 1.92 -12.11
CA ALA A 133 10.92 1.34 -10.83
C ALA A 133 10.26 -0.03 -11.06
N VAL A 134 10.92 -1.09 -10.61
CA VAL A 134 10.37 -2.45 -10.62
C VAL A 134 9.86 -2.75 -9.21
N VAL A 135 8.54 -2.80 -9.06
CA VAL A 135 7.86 -3.09 -7.80
C VAL A 135 7.62 -4.59 -7.71
N ILE A 136 8.20 -5.22 -6.71
CA ILE A 136 8.06 -6.66 -6.47
C ILE A 136 7.30 -6.86 -5.17
N ASN A 137 6.02 -7.24 -5.27
CA ASN A 137 5.23 -7.67 -4.13
C ASN A 137 5.62 -9.08 -3.69
N GLU A 138 5.44 -9.37 -2.40
CA GLU A 138 5.78 -10.66 -1.78
C GLU A 138 7.29 -11.00 -1.87
N ALA A 139 8.16 -9.99 -1.77
CA ALA A 139 9.61 -10.15 -1.82
C ALA A 139 10.17 -10.95 -0.63
N ASN A 140 9.37 -11.17 0.42
CA ASN A 140 9.66 -12.12 1.50
C ASN A 140 9.83 -13.57 1.01
N ARG A 141 9.42 -13.88 -0.23
CA ARG A 141 9.62 -15.20 -0.85
C ARG A 141 10.98 -15.35 -1.54
N PHE A 142 11.77 -14.27 -1.63
CA PHE A 142 13.08 -14.34 -2.27
C PHE A 142 14.05 -15.14 -1.41
N THR A 143 14.72 -16.09 -2.04
CA THR A 143 15.90 -16.74 -1.48
C THR A 143 17.17 -16.06 -1.99
N SER A 144 18.34 -16.60 -1.65
CA SER A 144 19.61 -16.15 -2.24
C SER A 144 19.62 -16.25 -3.77
N PHE A 145 18.92 -17.25 -4.35
CA PHE A 145 18.86 -17.44 -5.80
C PHE A 145 18.11 -16.31 -6.51
N GLU A 146 16.93 -15.92 -6.01
CA GLU A 146 16.18 -14.79 -6.57
C GLU A 146 16.98 -13.49 -6.47
N HIS A 147 17.74 -13.30 -5.39
CA HIS A 147 18.63 -12.15 -5.27
C HIS A 147 19.76 -12.15 -6.30
N ASP A 148 20.39 -13.29 -6.58
CA ASP A 148 21.41 -13.40 -7.61
C ASP A 148 20.83 -13.17 -9.02
N HIS A 149 19.61 -13.62 -9.28
CA HIS A 149 18.88 -13.33 -10.52
C HIS A 149 18.53 -11.84 -10.65
N LEU A 150 18.16 -11.18 -9.55
CA LEU A 150 17.92 -9.73 -9.51
C LEU A 150 19.21 -8.95 -9.84
N VAL A 151 20.35 -9.35 -9.26
CA VAL A 151 21.67 -8.77 -9.59
C VAL A 151 22.01 -8.97 -11.07
N THR A 152 21.71 -10.14 -11.62
CA THR A 152 21.92 -10.43 -13.05
C THR A 152 21.08 -9.49 -13.93
N LEU A 153 19.79 -9.30 -13.61
CA LEU A 153 18.91 -8.40 -14.35
C LEU A 153 19.35 -6.93 -14.25
N ASP A 154 19.72 -6.47 -13.06
CA ASP A 154 20.27 -5.13 -12.81
C ASP A 154 21.51 -4.87 -13.67
N ASN A 155 22.48 -5.81 -13.66
CA ASN A 155 23.69 -5.72 -14.48
C ASN A 155 23.37 -5.66 -15.99
N LEU A 156 22.37 -6.41 -16.47
CA LEU A 156 21.96 -6.39 -17.87
C LEU A 156 21.36 -5.04 -18.28
N LEU A 157 20.54 -4.44 -17.41
CA LEU A 157 19.95 -3.11 -17.63
C LEU A 157 21.03 -2.02 -17.59
N GLU A 158 21.97 -2.11 -16.65
CA GLU A 158 23.09 -1.18 -16.52
C GLU A 158 23.99 -1.19 -17.76
N ARG A 159 24.35 -2.37 -18.29
CA ARG A 159 25.13 -2.49 -19.54
C ARG A 159 24.43 -1.82 -20.73
N ARG A 160 23.11 -1.72 -20.69
CA ARG A 160 22.28 -1.04 -21.70
C ARG A 160 21.98 0.41 -21.34
N LYS A 161 22.71 0.97 -20.36
CA LYS A 161 22.60 2.36 -19.87
C LYS A 161 21.19 2.70 -19.40
N LYS A 162 20.47 1.74 -18.81
CA LYS A 162 19.17 1.98 -18.20
C LYS A 162 19.26 1.78 -16.70
N ARG A 163 18.72 2.74 -15.94
CA ARG A 163 18.68 2.67 -14.49
C ARG A 163 17.46 1.87 -14.03
N ALA A 164 17.69 0.77 -13.33
CA ALA A 164 16.67 0.05 -12.59
C ALA A 164 16.67 0.49 -11.13
N PHE A 165 15.48 0.62 -10.55
CA PHE A 165 15.27 0.84 -9.12
C PHE A 165 14.25 -0.18 -8.61
N PHE A 166 14.67 -1.11 -7.75
CA PHE A 166 13.83 -2.19 -7.27
C PHE A 166 13.16 -1.82 -5.95
N ILE A 167 11.83 -1.74 -5.95
CA ILE A 167 11.03 -1.54 -4.74
C ILE A 167 10.55 -2.91 -4.28
N LEU A 168 11.13 -3.41 -3.19
CA LEU A 168 10.91 -4.78 -2.70
C LEU A 168 9.93 -4.75 -1.52
N ILE A 169 8.71 -5.26 -1.67
CA ILE A 169 7.69 -5.21 -0.62
C ILE A 169 7.71 -6.49 0.22
N TYR A 170 8.03 -6.33 1.51
CA TYR A 170 8.07 -7.38 2.53
C TYR A 170 6.86 -7.29 3.46
N GLN A 171 6.33 -8.44 3.86
CA GLN A 171 5.35 -8.56 4.94
C GLN A 171 6.03 -9.12 6.18
N ASN A 172 5.91 -8.43 7.32
CA ASN A 172 6.48 -8.88 8.59
C ASN A 172 5.84 -10.19 9.09
N ASP A 173 4.58 -10.44 8.71
CA ASP A 173 3.75 -11.53 9.25
C ASP A 173 4.07 -12.90 8.60
N ALA A 174 5.00 -12.95 7.63
CA ALA A 174 5.31 -14.15 6.86
C ALA A 174 6.19 -15.18 7.62
N GLU A 175 6.57 -14.92 8.87
CA GLU A 175 7.49 -15.76 9.66
C GLU A 175 6.87 -16.43 10.89
N TRP A 176 5.54 -16.61 10.95
CA TRP A 176 4.96 -17.41 12.03
C TRP A 176 5.03 -18.90 11.74
N GLY A 177 6.24 -19.44 11.93
CA GLY A 177 6.57 -20.85 11.74
C GLY A 177 8.06 -21.15 11.91
N GLY A 178 8.70 -20.58 12.94
CA GLY A 178 10.06 -20.94 13.35
C GLY A 178 11.16 -20.13 12.68
N GLN A 179 11.97 -19.45 13.50
CA GLN A 179 13.39 -19.16 13.28
C GLN A 179 13.82 -18.75 11.85
N GLN A 180 13.97 -17.43 11.64
CA GLN A 180 15.17 -16.73 11.13
C GLN A 180 14.94 -15.58 10.10
N ALA A 181 14.30 -14.46 10.48
CA ALA A 181 14.53 -13.15 9.82
C ALA A 181 15.94 -12.58 10.05
N ILE A 182 16.67 -13.05 11.06
CA ILE A 182 17.91 -12.40 11.52
C ILE A 182 19.18 -13.03 10.89
N ASP A 183 19.12 -14.26 10.36
CA ASP A 183 20.32 -15.02 9.93
C ASP A 183 20.44 -15.26 8.41
N HIS A 184 19.51 -14.78 7.59
CA HIS A 184 19.64 -14.76 6.13
C HIS A 184 19.73 -13.33 5.60
N ARG A 185 20.64 -12.54 6.17
CA ARG A 185 21.04 -11.30 5.50
C ARG A 185 21.51 -11.67 4.09
N PRO A 186 20.99 -11.01 3.04
CA PRO A 186 21.50 -11.22 1.70
C PRO A 186 23.03 -11.06 1.70
N PRO A 187 23.76 -11.75 0.82
CA PRO A 187 25.19 -11.55 0.67
C PRO A 187 25.54 -10.06 0.56
N THR A 188 26.70 -9.62 1.06
CA THR A 188 27.07 -8.19 1.12
C THR A 188 26.94 -7.47 -0.22
N GLN A 189 27.19 -8.17 -1.34
CA GLN A 189 27.00 -7.66 -2.70
C GLN A 189 25.54 -7.30 -3.03
N VAL A 190 24.57 -8.04 -2.49
CA VAL A 190 23.14 -7.81 -2.62
C VAL A 190 22.72 -6.70 -1.64
N THR A 191 23.22 -6.75 -0.41
CA THR A 191 22.91 -5.74 0.62
C THR A 191 23.30 -4.34 0.17
N GLY A 192 24.53 -4.16 -0.32
CA GLY A 192 25.02 -2.85 -0.77
C GLY A 192 24.27 -2.29 -1.98
N ARG A 193 23.61 -3.14 -2.78
CA ARG A 193 22.83 -2.73 -3.95
C ARG A 193 21.38 -2.38 -3.61
N PHE A 194 20.70 -3.25 -2.88
CA PHE A 194 19.25 -3.16 -2.70
C PHE A 194 18.80 -2.83 -1.27
N TYR A 195 19.69 -2.93 -0.28
CA TYR A 195 19.34 -2.83 1.15
C TYR A 195 20.14 -1.76 1.90
N SER A 196 20.83 -0.87 1.19
CA SER A 196 21.57 0.26 1.78
C SER A 196 20.66 1.29 2.46
N MET A 197 19.36 1.24 2.20
CA MET A 197 18.31 2.00 2.87
C MET A 197 17.07 1.12 2.93
N ALA A 198 16.32 1.18 4.03
CA ALA A 198 15.06 0.46 4.19
C ALA A 198 13.98 1.43 4.68
N HIS A 199 12.73 1.16 4.29
CA HIS A 199 11.60 1.93 4.74
C HIS A 199 10.60 1.06 5.50
N GLN A 200 10.30 1.44 6.74
CA GLN A 200 9.20 0.86 7.49
C GLN A 200 7.90 1.57 7.12
N PHE A 201 7.03 0.88 6.38
CA PHE A 201 5.68 1.31 6.14
C PHE A 201 4.82 1.05 7.37
N THR A 202 3.96 1.99 7.71
CA THR A 202 3.10 1.98 8.89
C THR A 202 1.64 2.16 8.47
N GLY A 203 0.70 1.71 9.31
CA GLY A 203 -0.68 2.21 9.25
C GLY A 203 -0.75 3.72 9.59
N LEU A 204 -1.96 4.27 9.65
CA LEU A 204 -2.16 5.69 9.95
C LEU A 204 -1.84 5.98 11.41
N LEU A 205 -0.88 6.88 11.65
CA LEU A 205 -0.53 7.34 12.99
C LEU A 205 -1.56 8.35 13.52
N TRP A 206 -1.93 8.20 14.79
CA TRP A 206 -2.86 9.08 15.51
C TRP A 206 -2.24 10.40 15.99
N GLY A 207 -0.94 10.62 15.73
CA GLY A 207 -0.18 11.75 16.25
C GLY A 207 0.39 11.46 17.64
N ASN A 208 0.76 12.49 18.38
CA ASN A 208 1.27 12.32 19.75
C ASN A 208 0.16 11.82 20.68
N ALA A 209 0.46 10.82 21.51
CA ALA A 209 -0.46 10.27 22.49
C ALA A 209 -1.07 11.35 23.41
N ASN A 210 -0.33 12.42 23.69
CA ASN A 210 -0.74 13.51 24.57
C ASN A 210 -1.23 14.77 23.82
N ALA A 211 -1.27 14.76 22.48
CA ALA A 211 -1.77 15.90 21.72
C ALA A 211 -3.30 15.96 21.84
N ILE A 212 -3.79 17.12 22.26
CA ILE A 212 -5.23 17.46 22.26
C ILE A 212 -5.64 17.93 20.85
N ASP A 213 -4.68 18.48 20.09
CA ASP A 213 -4.83 18.85 18.69
C ASP A 213 -4.38 17.71 17.77
N PHE A 214 -5.34 17.12 17.06
CA PHE A 214 -5.06 16.12 16.04
C PHE A 214 -4.54 16.72 14.72
N GLN A 215 -4.09 17.98 14.75
CA GLN A 215 -3.60 18.67 13.57
C GLN A 215 -2.33 17.98 13.04
N GLY A 216 -2.35 17.64 11.75
CA GLY A 216 -1.19 17.06 11.08
C GLY A 216 -0.89 15.59 11.38
N CYS A 217 -1.76 14.85 12.09
CA CYS A 217 -1.61 13.40 12.18
C CYS A 217 -2.12 12.69 10.92
N ASP A 218 -1.65 11.46 10.67
CA ASP A 218 -1.98 10.72 9.45
C ASP A 218 -3.48 10.42 9.35
N VAL A 219 -4.14 10.14 10.48
CA VAL A 219 -5.58 9.87 10.53
C VAL A 219 -6.38 11.11 10.14
N THR A 220 -6.02 12.28 10.66
CA THR A 220 -6.64 13.55 10.27
C THR A 220 -6.41 13.84 8.79
N MET A 221 -5.19 13.63 8.29
CA MET A 221 -4.88 13.77 6.86
C MET A 221 -5.76 12.84 6.01
N ALA A 222 -5.89 11.57 6.40
CA ALA A 222 -6.72 10.60 5.68
C ALA A 222 -8.22 10.95 5.71
N PHE A 223 -8.74 11.50 6.82
CA PHE A 223 -10.11 12.01 6.85
C PHE A 223 -10.29 13.26 5.99
N ASN A 224 -9.29 14.14 5.94
CA ASN A 224 -9.34 15.35 5.14
C ASN A 224 -9.50 15.05 3.64
N GLU A 225 -8.96 13.92 3.17
CA GLU A 225 -9.17 13.46 1.79
C GLU A 225 -10.65 13.18 1.48
N TYR A 226 -11.46 12.78 2.46
CA TYR A 226 -12.91 12.63 2.26
C TYR A 226 -13.68 13.93 2.45
N ASP A 227 -13.16 14.82 3.30
CA ASP A 227 -13.76 16.13 3.56
C ASP A 227 -13.55 17.11 2.42
N GLU A 228 -12.39 17.10 1.75
CA GLU A 228 -12.03 18.12 0.75
C GLU A 228 -11.24 17.56 -0.47
N GLY A 229 -10.72 16.32 -0.41
CA GLY A 229 -9.83 15.78 -1.46
C GLY A 229 -10.55 15.09 -2.63
N VAL A 230 -11.32 14.04 -2.33
CA VAL A 230 -12.02 13.23 -3.34
C VAL A 230 -13.31 13.92 -3.73
N ILE A 231 -13.30 14.57 -4.90
CA ILE A 231 -14.45 15.28 -5.46
C ILE A 231 -15.22 14.39 -6.45
N PHE A 232 -16.56 14.44 -6.38
CA PHE A 232 -17.45 13.68 -7.26
C PHE A 232 -18.64 14.52 -7.77
N PRO A 233 -19.00 14.50 -9.08
CA PRO A 233 -18.48 13.59 -10.11
C PRO A 233 -17.13 13.98 -10.73
N ASP A 234 -16.79 15.27 -10.67
CA ASP A 234 -15.58 15.87 -11.21
C ASP A 234 -15.22 17.12 -10.39
N ASP A 235 -13.99 17.61 -10.54
CA ASP A 235 -13.46 18.72 -9.75
C ASP A 235 -14.21 20.05 -9.98
N GLU A 236 -14.93 20.19 -11.10
CA GLU A 236 -15.61 21.43 -11.48
C GLU A 236 -17.01 21.55 -10.86
N THR A 237 -17.76 20.45 -10.85
CA THR A 237 -19.19 20.43 -10.47
C THR A 237 -19.48 19.59 -9.25
N GLY A 238 -18.49 18.87 -8.77
CA GLY A 238 -18.64 17.88 -7.72
C GLY A 238 -18.60 18.42 -6.31
N VAL A 239 -18.82 17.50 -5.38
CA VAL A 239 -18.72 17.73 -3.95
C VAL A 239 -17.82 16.66 -3.31
N PRO A 240 -17.17 16.98 -2.19
CA PRO A 240 -16.43 15.98 -1.43
C PRO A 240 -17.30 14.83 -0.93
N CYS A 241 -16.68 13.69 -0.62
CA CYS A 241 -17.37 12.51 -0.12
C CYS A 241 -18.19 12.80 1.15
N THR A 242 -17.64 13.55 2.12
CA THR A 242 -18.38 13.91 3.33
C THR A 242 -19.60 14.78 3.01
N ALA A 243 -19.45 15.74 2.09
CA ALA A 243 -20.56 16.61 1.67
C ALA A 243 -21.66 15.83 0.92
N TYR A 244 -21.29 14.80 0.17
CA TYR A 244 -22.23 13.94 -0.55
C TYR A 244 -23.13 13.15 0.42
N PHE A 245 -22.54 12.48 1.43
CA PHE A 245 -23.28 11.62 2.34
C PHE A 245 -23.86 12.33 3.57
N ALA A 246 -23.22 13.40 4.04
CA ALA A 246 -23.61 14.14 5.25
C ALA A 246 -24.03 15.58 4.91
N ARG A 247 -24.77 15.78 3.82
CA ARG A 247 -25.04 17.10 3.20
C ARG A 247 -25.45 18.20 4.19
N ASN A 248 -26.49 17.95 4.99
CA ASN A 248 -27.00 18.95 5.94
C ASN A 248 -25.98 19.24 7.05
N ALA A 249 -25.33 18.21 7.60
CA ALA A 249 -24.28 18.39 8.59
C ALA A 249 -23.11 19.20 8.01
N TYR A 250 -22.65 18.85 6.82
CA TYR A 250 -21.52 19.49 6.14
C TYR A 250 -21.76 20.97 5.88
N MET A 251 -22.96 21.33 5.43
CA MET A 251 -23.39 22.72 5.26
C MET A 251 -23.42 23.49 6.58
N ASN A 252 -23.64 22.80 7.71
CA ASN A 252 -23.58 23.36 9.06
C ASN A 252 -22.16 23.32 9.67
N GLY A 253 -21.12 23.07 8.86
CA GLY A 253 -19.72 23.08 9.29
C GLY A 253 -19.19 21.74 9.80
N TYR A 254 -19.96 20.65 9.71
CA TYR A 254 -19.44 19.32 10.04
C TYR A 254 -18.34 18.89 9.06
N ARG A 255 -17.34 18.19 9.59
CA ARG A 255 -16.24 17.55 8.87
C ARG A 255 -15.90 16.23 9.57
N LEU A 256 -15.43 15.22 8.85
CA LEU A 256 -14.92 13.98 9.46
C LEU A 256 -13.72 14.28 10.36
N THR A 257 -12.85 15.20 9.92
CA THR A 257 -11.69 15.67 10.67
C THR A 257 -12.04 16.26 12.05
N SER A 258 -13.24 16.80 12.24
CA SER A 258 -13.66 17.32 13.56
C SER A 258 -14.01 16.21 14.58
N GLN A 259 -14.11 14.96 14.14
CA GLN A 259 -14.46 13.80 14.99
C GLN A 259 -13.28 12.87 15.29
N VAL A 260 -12.05 13.25 14.92
CA VAL A 260 -10.84 12.43 15.15
C VAL A 260 -10.67 12.07 16.62
N GLY A 261 -10.92 13.01 17.53
CA GLY A 261 -10.84 12.78 18.98
C GLY A 261 -11.80 11.69 19.44
N LEU A 262 -13.08 11.79 19.07
CA LEU A 262 -14.09 10.76 19.36
C LEU A 262 -13.65 9.39 18.83
N PHE A 263 -13.20 9.32 17.57
CA PHE A 263 -12.80 8.05 16.97
C PHE A 263 -11.58 7.44 17.65
N ARG A 264 -10.61 8.27 18.05
CA ARG A 264 -9.44 7.82 18.79
C ARG A 264 -9.84 7.25 20.15
N GLU A 265 -10.67 7.95 20.92
CA GLU A 265 -11.15 7.45 22.22
C GLU A 265 -11.84 6.08 22.08
N VAL A 266 -12.70 5.93 21.07
CA VAL A 266 -13.39 4.65 20.84
C VAL A 266 -12.41 3.53 20.46
N VAL A 267 -11.40 3.84 19.65
CA VAL A 267 -10.33 2.89 19.29
C VAL A 267 -9.52 2.49 20.53
N GLU A 268 -9.09 3.45 21.33
CA GLU A 268 -8.34 3.21 22.57
C GLU A 268 -9.12 2.30 23.51
N ASP A 269 -10.39 2.62 23.77
CA ASP A 269 -11.27 1.84 24.63
C ASP A 269 -11.50 0.41 24.09
N LEU A 270 -11.70 0.28 22.77
CA LEU A 270 -11.88 -1.02 22.13
C LEU A 270 -10.62 -1.89 22.24
N ARG A 271 -9.43 -1.28 22.09
CA ARG A 271 -8.15 -2.00 22.20
C ARG A 271 -7.88 -2.44 23.63
N VAL A 272 -8.07 -1.54 24.60
CA VAL A 272 -7.90 -1.85 26.03
C VAL A 272 -8.84 -2.98 26.45
N LYS A 273 -10.10 -2.95 25.99
CA LYS A 273 -11.09 -4.02 26.26
C LYS A 273 -10.65 -5.39 25.74
N ASN A 274 -9.78 -5.45 24.73
CA ASN A 274 -9.27 -6.67 24.12
C ASN A 274 -7.80 -6.94 24.47
N HIS A 275 -7.29 -6.34 25.55
CA HIS A 275 -5.92 -6.54 26.05
C HIS A 275 -4.82 -6.17 25.05
N LEU A 276 -5.10 -5.22 24.16
CA LEU A 276 -4.11 -4.66 23.23
C LEU A 276 -3.55 -3.33 23.77
N PRO A 277 -2.34 -2.91 23.33
CA PRO A 277 -1.81 -1.59 23.65
C PRO A 277 -2.79 -0.50 23.22
N ALA A 278 -3.07 0.49 24.07
CA ALA A 278 -4.14 1.47 23.86
C ALA A 278 -4.03 2.23 22.52
N ILE A 279 -2.81 2.55 22.08
CA ILE A 279 -2.57 3.28 20.83
C ILE A 279 -1.71 2.42 19.91
N ALA A 280 -2.14 2.28 18.66
CA ALA A 280 -1.37 1.70 17.57
C ALA A 280 -1.75 2.37 16.25
N PRO A 281 -0.90 2.27 15.20
CA PRO A 281 -1.26 2.73 13.87
C PRO A 281 -2.57 2.10 13.39
N PHE A 282 -3.46 2.88 12.77
CA PHE A 282 -4.72 2.39 12.21
C PHE A 282 -4.42 1.65 10.89
N PRO A 283 -4.70 0.34 10.77
CA PRO A 283 -4.46 -0.38 9.53
C PRO A 283 -5.35 0.15 8.41
N MET A 284 -4.76 0.40 7.23
CA MET A 284 -5.46 1.01 6.09
C MET A 284 -6.69 0.22 5.65
N GLN A 285 -6.63 -1.12 5.65
CA GLN A 285 -7.79 -1.93 5.27
C GLN A 285 -9.00 -1.71 6.20
N SER A 286 -8.77 -1.71 7.52
CA SER A 286 -9.84 -1.45 8.48
C SER A 286 -10.28 0.02 8.44
N PHE A 287 -9.37 0.96 8.21
CA PHE A 287 -9.69 2.38 8.09
C PHE A 287 -10.63 2.67 6.91
N GLU A 288 -10.32 2.13 5.72
CA GLU A 288 -11.16 2.27 4.53
C GLU A 288 -12.59 1.76 4.76
N ARG A 289 -12.70 0.59 5.41
CA ARG A 289 -13.99 -0.01 5.79
C ARG A 289 -14.73 0.84 6.83
N PHE A 290 -14.00 1.36 7.82
CA PHE A 290 -14.53 2.22 8.86
C PHE A 290 -15.15 3.50 8.27
N VAL A 291 -14.42 4.22 7.41
CA VAL A 291 -14.92 5.42 6.73
C VAL A 291 -16.12 5.09 5.86
N TYR A 292 -16.07 3.99 5.11
CA TYR A 292 -17.22 3.55 4.31
C TYR A 292 -18.47 3.35 5.16
N PHE A 293 -18.36 2.65 6.29
CA PHE A 293 -19.51 2.40 7.15
C PHE A 293 -20.05 3.71 7.76
N LEU A 294 -19.16 4.58 8.25
CA LEU A 294 -19.54 5.89 8.78
C LEU A 294 -20.30 6.73 7.75
N LEU A 295 -19.71 6.95 6.57
CA LEU A 295 -20.32 7.82 5.58
C LEU A 295 -21.52 7.19 4.90
N VAL A 296 -21.43 5.93 4.47
CA VAL A 296 -22.47 5.34 3.61
C VAL A 296 -23.61 4.73 4.43
N ARG A 297 -23.31 4.07 5.54
CA ARG A 297 -24.31 3.30 6.32
C ARG A 297 -24.87 4.03 7.52
N ILE A 298 -24.22 5.10 7.97
CA ILE A 298 -24.71 5.90 9.09
C ILE A 298 -25.13 7.26 8.58
N ALA A 299 -24.21 8.09 8.08
CA ALA A 299 -24.55 9.44 7.63
C ALA A 299 -25.48 9.42 6.39
N GLY A 300 -25.16 8.61 5.39
CA GLY A 300 -25.91 8.55 4.13
C GLY A 300 -27.29 7.92 4.24
N GLU A 301 -27.54 7.12 5.28
CA GLU A 301 -28.84 6.49 5.56
C GLU A 301 -29.69 7.30 6.55
N ASP A 302 -29.13 8.32 7.22
CA ASP A 302 -29.83 9.21 8.16
C ASP A 302 -29.98 10.63 7.58
N PRO A 303 -31.18 11.01 7.10
CA PRO A 303 -31.45 12.35 6.58
C PRO A 303 -31.23 13.49 7.60
N ASN A 304 -31.27 13.16 8.89
CA ASN A 304 -31.11 14.08 10.01
C ASN A 304 -29.72 13.99 10.65
N PHE A 305 -28.77 13.32 10.01
CA PHE A 305 -27.41 13.19 10.51
C PHE A 305 -26.83 14.57 10.85
N ARG A 306 -26.23 14.68 12.04
CA ARG A 306 -25.55 15.89 12.52
C ARG A 306 -24.08 15.65 12.80
N GLN A 307 -23.80 14.56 13.49
CA GLN A 307 -22.45 14.14 13.88
C GLN A 307 -22.50 12.68 14.35
N PHE A 308 -21.35 12.02 14.35
CA PHE A 308 -21.25 10.69 14.92
C PHE A 308 -21.26 10.73 16.45
N ASN A 309 -21.81 9.68 17.06
CA ASN A 309 -21.68 9.41 18.48
C ASN A 309 -20.79 8.19 18.73
N ARG A 310 -20.48 7.93 20.01
CA ARG A 310 -19.60 6.82 20.43
C ARG A 310 -20.12 5.44 20.00
N GLU A 311 -21.42 5.20 20.07
CA GLU A 311 -22.04 3.92 19.68
C GLU A 311 -21.90 3.68 18.17
N GLN A 312 -22.13 4.70 17.36
CA GLN A 312 -21.96 4.67 15.91
C GLN A 312 -20.50 4.41 15.52
N ALA A 313 -19.55 5.09 16.17
CA ALA A 313 -18.12 4.85 15.96
C ALA A 313 -17.72 3.42 16.34
N LEU A 314 -18.19 2.91 17.48
CA LEU A 314 -17.91 1.53 17.90
C LEU A 314 -18.49 0.51 16.91
N LYS A 315 -19.74 0.71 16.49
CA LYS A 315 -20.40 -0.14 15.48
C LYS A 315 -19.61 -0.16 14.17
N ALA A 316 -19.11 0.99 13.73
CA ALA A 316 -18.30 1.10 12.52
C ALA A 316 -16.95 0.36 12.65
N LEU A 317 -16.27 0.43 13.81
CA LEU A 317 -15.02 -0.29 14.05
C LEU A 317 -15.21 -1.81 14.05
N LEU A 318 -16.28 -2.29 14.70
CA LEU A 318 -16.63 -3.72 14.71
C LEU A 318 -16.97 -4.20 13.28
N TRP A 319 -17.76 -3.43 12.54
CA TRP A 319 -18.07 -3.76 11.14
C TRP A 319 -16.83 -3.76 10.25
N ALA A 320 -15.87 -2.86 10.50
CA ALA A 320 -14.63 -2.79 9.75
C ALA A 320 -13.70 -4.00 9.97
N GLY A 321 -13.98 -4.83 10.98
CA GLY A 321 -13.12 -5.93 11.40
C GLY A 321 -11.81 -5.43 12.02
N TYR A 322 -11.84 -4.26 12.66
CA TYR A 322 -10.65 -3.61 13.20
C TYR A 322 -9.95 -4.49 14.24
N ILE A 323 -10.73 -5.01 15.20
CA ILE A 323 -10.14 -5.73 16.33
C ILE A 323 -9.66 -7.12 15.94
N GLU A 324 -10.38 -7.80 15.05
CA GLU A 324 -10.00 -9.11 14.52
C GLU A 324 -8.67 -9.02 13.75
N LEU A 325 -8.48 -7.95 12.97
CA LEU A 325 -7.23 -7.70 12.26
C LEU A 325 -6.08 -7.40 13.22
N GLU A 326 -6.32 -6.62 14.28
CA GLU A 326 -5.28 -6.31 15.26
C GLU A 326 -4.89 -7.54 16.09
N LEU A 327 -5.87 -8.37 16.48
CA LEU A 327 -5.60 -9.63 17.19
C LEU A 327 -4.80 -10.60 16.32
N SER A 328 -5.02 -10.65 15.01
CA SER A 328 -4.25 -11.51 14.11
C SER A 328 -2.77 -11.13 14.01
N LYS A 329 -2.42 -9.87 14.32
CA LYS A 329 -1.02 -9.42 14.40
C LYS A 329 -0.33 -9.84 15.71
N HIS A 330 -1.11 -10.27 16.70
CA HIS A 330 -0.63 -10.59 18.06
C HIS A 330 -0.92 -12.05 18.47
N ALA A 331 -1.49 -12.88 17.59
CA ALA A 331 -1.91 -14.23 17.93
C ALA A 331 -0.71 -15.20 18.14
N VAL A 332 -0.28 -15.28 19.40
CA VAL A 332 0.23 -16.43 20.18
C VAL A 332 1.41 -17.24 19.59
N VAL A 333 2.59 -17.04 20.20
CA VAL A 333 3.59 -18.10 20.39
C VAL A 333 2.92 -19.22 21.19
N PRO A 334 2.83 -20.47 20.67
CA PRO A 334 2.40 -21.59 21.50
C PRO A 334 3.33 -21.63 22.71
N ASP A 335 2.75 -21.56 23.90
CA ASP A 335 3.49 -21.83 25.12
C ASP A 335 3.95 -23.28 25.03
N ASP A 336 5.24 -23.50 24.72
CA ASP A 336 5.93 -24.78 24.89
C ASP A 336 6.10 -25.00 26.40
N THR A 337 4.98 -25.13 27.11
CA THR A 337 4.91 -25.75 28.42
C THR A 337 4.17 -27.08 28.25
N HIS A 338 4.95 -28.14 28.42
CA HIS A 338 4.59 -29.57 28.36
C HIS A 338 4.69 -30.26 26.99
N ARG A 339 5.89 -30.73 26.68
CA ARG A 339 6.15 -32.16 26.39
C ARG A 339 7.60 -32.56 26.58
#